data_AF-A0A060XW79-F1
#
_entry.id   AF-A0A060XW79-F1
#
_cell.length_a   1.000
_cell.length_b   1.000
_cell.length_c   1.000
_cell.angle_alpha   90.00
_cell.angle_beta   90.00
_cell.angle_gamma   90.00
#
_symmetry.space_group_name_H-M   'P 1'
#
loop_
_entity.id
_entity.type
_entity.pdbx_description
1 polymer ?
#
loop_
_entity_poly.entity_id
_entity_poly.type
_entity_poly.pdbx_seq_one_letter_code
_entity_poly.pdbx_strand_id
1 'polypeptide(L)'
;MKCLVIVLVCAVLAEGIHRIPLVKHKSIRERMMENGERLPYQDPALKYFPDEFAGSATMYINNYADTTYYGAITIGTPPQSFQVLFDTGSANLWVDSVLCNTQACNTHTKFNPQQSSTYSANGQTFYLPYGAGSLSGVFGYDTVNVSPTITTLQILNYFYHSFSSLHAIKSHNRYSHVHVLPF
;
A
#
# COMPACT_ATOMS: atom_id res chain seq x y z
N MET A 1 -46.75 -13.83 16.17
CA MET A 1 -46.15 -14.36 14.91
C MET A 1 -45.63 -13.26 13.99
N LYS A 2 -46.45 -12.32 13.48
CA LYS A 2 -46.00 -11.29 12.51
C LYS A 2 -44.73 -10.50 12.94
N CYS A 3 -44.65 -10.05 14.19
CA CYS A 3 -43.45 -9.36 14.71
C CYS A 3 -42.18 -10.23 14.70
N LEU A 4 -42.30 -11.56 14.88
CA LEU A 4 -41.15 -12.47 14.89
C LEU A 4 -40.54 -12.59 13.50
N VAL A 5 -41.39 -12.62 12.46
CA VAL A 5 -40.95 -12.59 11.05
C VAL A 5 -40.27 -11.27 10.72
N ILE A 6 -40.81 -10.14 11.19
CA ILE A 6 -40.20 -8.81 10.97
C ILE A 6 -38.82 -8.73 11.66
N VAL A 7 -38.70 -9.19 12.91
CA VAL A 7 -37.41 -9.21 13.64
C VAL A 7 -36.38 -10.12 12.94
N LEU A 8 -36.78 -11.30 12.46
CA LEU A 8 -35.90 -12.19 11.70
C LEU A 8 -35.45 -11.56 10.37
N VAL A 9 -36.35 -10.90 9.64
CA VAL A 9 -36.00 -10.17 8.41
C VAL A 9 -35.05 -9.00 8.71
N CYS A 10 -35.29 -8.24 9.78
CA CYS A 10 -34.38 -7.17 10.20
C CYS A 10 -33.01 -7.69 10.65
N ALA A 11 -32.93 -8.88 11.28
CA ALA A 11 -31.67 -9.50 11.66
C ALA A 11 -30.87 -9.95 10.41
N VAL A 12 -31.53 -10.61 9.45
CA VAL A 12 -30.91 -11.01 8.17
C VAL A 12 -30.45 -9.79 7.35
N LEU A 13 -31.17 -8.66 7.42
CA LEU A 13 -30.77 -7.40 6.78
C LEU A 13 -29.70 -6.61 7.55
N ALA A 14 -29.42 -6.95 8.81
CA ALA A 14 -28.36 -6.33 9.61
C ALA A 14 -26.99 -6.98 9.39
N GLU A 15 -26.95 -8.22 8.90
CA GLU A 15 -25.71 -8.88 8.48
C GLU A 15 -25.30 -8.41 7.08
N GLY A 16 -24.22 -7.63 6.99
CA GLY A 16 -23.65 -7.21 5.70
C GLY A 16 -22.75 -5.96 5.72
N ILE A 17 -22.73 -5.17 6.78
CA ILE A 17 -21.90 -3.95 6.85
C ILE A 17 -20.52 -4.27 7.46
N HIS A 18 -19.57 -4.66 6.61
CA HIS A 18 -18.17 -4.71 6.98
C HIS A 18 -17.56 -3.30 6.99
N ARG A 19 -16.80 -2.95 8.04
CA ARG A 19 -16.12 -1.64 8.16
C ARG A 19 -14.65 -1.86 8.47
N ILE A 20 -13.79 -1.18 7.71
CA ILE A 20 -12.36 -1.11 7.96
C ILE A 20 -12.10 0.26 8.60
N PRO A 21 -11.66 0.35 9.86
CA PRO A 21 -11.35 1.64 10.48
C PRO A 21 -10.07 2.21 9.86
N LEU A 22 -10.15 3.47 9.40
CA LEU A 22 -8.99 4.22 8.91
C LEU A 22 -8.49 5.18 9.99
N VAL A 23 -7.19 5.17 10.24
CA VAL A 23 -6.50 6.08 11.16
C VAL A 23 -5.92 7.23 10.36
N LYS A 24 -6.18 8.47 10.81
CA LYS A 24 -5.55 9.66 10.25
C LYS A 24 -4.17 9.89 10.87
N HIS A 25 -3.16 10.00 10.04
CA HIS A 25 -1.80 10.40 10.39
C HIS A 25 -1.49 11.77 9.76
N LYS A 26 -0.42 12.43 10.23
CA LYS A 26 0.12 13.59 9.50
C LYS A 26 0.55 13.18 8.10
N SER A 27 0.38 14.06 7.12
CA SER A 27 0.91 13.83 5.78
C SER A 27 2.44 13.95 5.77
N ILE A 28 3.06 13.54 4.68
CA ILE A 28 4.48 13.78 4.46
C ILE A 28 4.76 15.28 4.37
N ARG A 29 3.91 16.02 3.64
CA ARG A 29 4.01 17.48 3.48
C ARG A 29 3.91 18.20 4.83
N GLU A 30 2.97 17.82 5.68
CA GLU A 30 2.81 18.38 7.04
C GLU A 30 4.08 18.18 7.87
N ARG A 31 4.65 16.96 7.90
CA ARG A 31 5.89 16.68 8.63
C ARG A 31 7.10 17.45 8.10
N MET A 32 7.24 17.56 6.78
CA MET A 32 8.37 18.29 6.19
C MET A 32 8.24 19.79 6.46
N MET A 33 7.03 20.36 6.38
CA MET A 33 6.76 21.75 6.75
C MET A 33 7.07 22.04 8.23
N GLU A 34 6.78 21.10 9.14
CA GLU A 34 7.16 21.21 10.56
C GLU A 34 8.69 21.21 10.76
N ASN A 35 9.44 20.52 9.89
CA ASN A 35 10.90 20.54 9.87
C ASN A 35 11.49 21.72 9.06
N GLY A 36 10.67 22.66 8.59
CA GLY A 36 11.10 23.80 7.78
C GLY A 36 11.36 23.49 6.29
N GLU A 37 11.12 22.26 5.84
CA GLU A 37 11.32 21.83 4.45
C GLU A 37 10.00 21.92 3.66
N ARG A 38 9.93 22.85 2.69
CA ARG A 38 8.74 22.99 1.84
C ARG A 38 8.82 22.07 0.62
N LEU A 39 8.04 20.98 0.62
CA LEU A 39 7.85 20.17 -0.57
C LEU A 39 7.13 20.95 -1.69
N PRO A 40 7.59 20.87 -2.96
CA PRO A 40 6.82 21.32 -4.11
C PRO A 40 5.56 20.45 -4.31
N TYR A 41 4.61 20.93 -5.11
CA TYR A 41 3.39 20.18 -5.44
C TYR A 41 3.61 19.21 -6.62
N GLN A 42 4.41 19.62 -7.60
CA GLN A 42 4.96 18.75 -8.64
C GLN A 42 6.27 18.13 -8.14
N ASP A 43 6.51 16.85 -8.39
CA ASP A 43 7.81 16.25 -8.14
C ASP A 43 8.84 16.79 -9.16
N PRO A 44 9.93 17.45 -8.71
CA PRO A 44 10.95 17.99 -9.61
C PRO A 44 11.65 16.91 -10.45
N ALA A 45 11.66 15.66 -9.97
CA ALA A 45 12.30 14.56 -10.66
C ALA A 45 11.59 14.20 -11.97
N LEU A 46 10.29 14.48 -12.11
CA LEU A 46 9.51 14.29 -13.36
C LEU A 46 10.13 15.02 -14.57
N LYS A 47 10.90 16.10 -14.36
CA LYS A 47 11.62 16.82 -15.42
C LYS A 47 12.67 15.97 -16.14
N TYR A 48 13.16 14.90 -15.52
CA TYR A 48 14.23 14.05 -16.04
C TYR A 48 13.72 12.78 -16.73
N PHE A 49 12.40 12.58 -16.82
CA PHE A 49 11.81 11.46 -17.54
C PHE A 49 11.56 11.89 -19.00
N PRO A 50 11.97 11.09 -20.00
CA PRO A 50 11.66 11.38 -21.39
C PRO A 50 10.15 11.24 -21.66
N ASP A 51 9.65 11.97 -22.66
CA ASP A 51 8.25 11.97 -23.13
C ASP A 51 7.80 10.64 -23.82
N GLU A 52 8.49 9.52 -23.54
CA GLU A 52 8.25 8.19 -24.17
C GLU A 52 6.86 7.58 -23.86
N PHE A 53 6.07 8.21 -22.99
CA PHE A 53 4.76 7.71 -22.54
C PHE A 53 3.55 8.52 -23.06
N ALA A 54 3.73 9.44 -24.02
CA ALA A 54 2.66 10.21 -24.64
C ALA A 54 1.57 9.37 -25.37
N GLY A 55 1.74 8.05 -25.47
CA GLY A 55 0.77 7.10 -26.05
C GLY A 55 0.16 6.09 -25.06
N SER A 56 0.53 6.10 -23.76
CA SER A 56 -0.05 5.21 -22.75
C SER A 56 -1.01 5.98 -21.83
N ALA A 57 -2.14 5.39 -21.47
CA ALA A 57 -3.18 6.02 -20.66
C ALA A 57 -2.85 6.16 -19.15
N THR A 58 -1.57 6.07 -18.79
CA THR A 58 -1.09 5.99 -17.41
C THR A 58 -0.87 7.38 -16.81
N MET A 59 -1.86 7.91 -16.10
CA MET A 59 -1.77 9.23 -15.44
C MET A 59 -1.13 9.14 -14.05
N TYR A 60 0.04 9.77 -13.85
CA TYR A 60 0.69 9.84 -12.55
C TYR A 60 -0.03 10.79 -11.59
N ILE A 61 -0.71 10.26 -10.57
CA ILE A 61 -1.31 11.06 -9.49
C ILE A 61 -0.22 11.42 -8.47
N ASN A 62 0.22 12.69 -8.46
CA ASN A 62 1.34 13.14 -7.62
C ASN A 62 0.92 13.60 -6.20
N ASN A 63 -0.12 13.00 -5.60
CA ASN A 63 -0.64 13.37 -4.29
C ASN A 63 -0.04 12.56 -3.12
N TYR A 64 0.98 11.72 -3.36
CA TYR A 64 1.56 10.81 -2.36
C TYR A 64 2.02 11.53 -1.07
N ALA A 65 2.44 12.79 -1.19
CA ALA A 65 2.91 13.59 -0.07
C ALA A 65 1.77 14.08 0.86
N ASP A 66 0.52 14.03 0.38
CA ASP A 66 -0.68 14.56 1.03
C ASP A 66 -1.62 13.44 1.56
N THR A 67 -1.26 12.17 1.32
CA THR A 67 -1.94 11.00 1.87
C THR A 67 -1.88 10.99 3.40
N THR A 68 -3.04 10.77 4.05
CA THR A 68 -3.17 10.81 5.52
C THR A 68 -3.93 9.65 6.16
N TYR A 69 -4.71 8.85 5.43
CA TYR A 69 -5.54 7.78 6.00
C TYR A 69 -4.99 6.40 5.69
N TYR A 70 -4.81 5.59 6.73
CA TYR A 70 -4.26 4.24 6.65
C TYR A 70 -5.11 3.27 7.48
N GLY A 71 -5.30 2.03 7.01
CA GLY A 71 -5.97 0.97 7.76
C GLY A 71 -5.03 -0.21 8.02
N ALA A 72 -5.39 -1.07 8.97
CA ALA A 72 -4.62 -2.27 9.28
C ALA A 72 -5.05 -3.45 8.41
N ILE A 73 -4.07 -4.22 7.92
CA ILE A 73 -4.26 -5.57 7.37
C ILE A 73 -3.26 -6.54 8.00
N THR A 74 -3.48 -7.84 7.84
CA THR A 74 -2.46 -8.85 8.16
C THR A 74 -2.19 -9.76 6.99
N ILE A 75 -0.94 -10.20 6.82
CA ILE A 75 -0.50 -11.06 5.73
C ILE A 75 0.19 -12.30 6.31
N GLY A 76 -0.17 -13.48 5.80
CA GLY A 76 0.50 -14.74 6.11
C GLY A 76 -0.05 -15.50 7.33
N THR A 77 0.56 -16.66 7.56
CA THR A 77 0.21 -17.58 8.66
C THR A 77 1.48 -18.05 9.39
N PRO A 78 1.77 -17.60 10.63
CA PRO A 78 0.99 -16.66 11.43
C PRO A 78 0.93 -15.23 10.84
N PRO A 79 -0.09 -14.43 11.21
CA PRO A 79 -0.32 -13.14 10.57
C PRO A 79 0.73 -12.07 10.93
N GLN A 80 1.30 -11.43 9.90
CA GLN A 80 2.21 -10.29 9.98
C GLN A 80 1.42 -9.00 9.72
N SER A 81 1.48 -8.01 10.62
CA SER A 81 0.61 -6.82 10.57
C SER A 81 1.19 -5.65 9.78
N PHE A 82 0.39 -5.03 8.91
CA PHE A 82 0.77 -3.88 8.09
C PHE A 82 -0.25 -2.74 8.20
N GLN A 83 0.24 -1.51 8.21
CA GLN A 83 -0.56 -0.32 7.98
C GLN A 83 -0.47 0.03 6.50
N VAL A 84 -1.62 0.09 5.82
CA VAL A 84 -1.70 0.26 4.36
C VAL A 84 -2.60 1.42 3.98
N LEU A 85 -2.27 2.06 2.86
CA LEU A 85 -3.16 3.00 2.18
C LEU A 85 -4.20 2.20 1.38
N PHE A 86 -5.49 2.51 1.58
CA PHE A 86 -6.56 2.01 0.72
C PHE A 86 -6.73 2.97 -0.45
N ASP A 87 -5.98 2.73 -1.51
CA ASP A 87 -6.05 3.48 -2.76
C ASP A 87 -7.11 2.85 -3.69
N THR A 88 -8.09 3.65 -4.12
CA THR A 88 -9.19 3.20 -5.01
C THR A 88 -8.89 3.41 -6.48
N GLY A 89 -7.82 4.12 -6.83
CA GLY A 89 -7.52 4.42 -8.23
C GLY A 89 -6.98 3.25 -9.03
N SER A 90 -7.13 1.99 -8.57
CA SER A 90 -6.01 1.05 -8.68
C SER A 90 -6.27 -0.44 -8.27
N ALA A 91 -5.43 -1.41 -8.70
CA ALA A 91 -5.65 -2.87 -8.58
C ALA A 91 -4.63 -3.82 -7.83
N ASN A 92 -3.37 -3.46 -7.54
CA ASN A 92 -2.34 -4.31 -6.88
C ASN A 92 -2.06 -4.03 -5.37
N LEU A 93 -2.04 -5.08 -4.53
CA LEU A 93 -1.49 -4.99 -3.15
C LEU A 93 0.04 -5.15 -3.15
N TRP A 94 0.73 -4.32 -2.35
CA TRP A 94 2.18 -4.37 -2.22
C TRP A 94 2.72 -3.97 -0.85
N VAL A 95 3.86 -4.56 -0.45
CA VAL A 95 4.51 -4.35 0.87
C VAL A 95 6.03 -4.44 0.77
N ASP A 96 6.76 -3.82 1.70
CA ASP A 96 8.22 -3.90 1.75
C ASP A 96 8.67 -5.32 2.13
N SER A 97 9.72 -5.86 1.50
CA SER A 97 10.28 -7.16 1.87
C SER A 97 11.37 -7.05 2.93
N VAL A 98 11.57 -8.11 3.71
CA VAL A 98 12.81 -8.31 4.50
C VAL A 98 14.08 -8.26 3.64
N LEU A 99 13.97 -8.53 2.33
CA LEU A 99 15.06 -8.42 1.37
C LEU A 99 15.41 -6.96 1.00
N CYS A 100 14.53 -5.99 1.23
CA CYS A 100 14.84 -4.59 0.97
C CYS A 100 15.67 -3.98 2.11
N ASN A 101 16.89 -3.53 1.79
CA ASN A 101 17.81 -2.93 2.76
C ASN A 101 18.10 -1.44 2.49
N THR A 102 17.28 -0.76 1.67
CA THR A 102 17.43 0.68 1.45
C THR A 102 16.89 1.48 2.64
N GLN A 103 17.38 2.70 2.83
CA GLN A 103 16.96 3.56 3.94
C GLN A 103 15.44 3.78 3.99
N ALA A 104 14.77 3.76 2.82
CA ALA A 104 13.33 3.84 2.68
C ALA A 104 12.59 2.65 3.31
N CYS A 105 13.05 1.42 3.06
CA CYS A 105 12.41 0.22 3.60
C CYS A 105 12.71 0.03 5.09
N ASN A 106 13.83 0.57 5.59
CA ASN A 106 14.27 0.39 6.97
C ASN A 106 13.40 1.16 8.00
N THR A 107 12.52 2.06 7.57
CA THR A 107 11.54 2.75 8.43
C THR A 107 10.16 2.08 8.47
N HIS A 108 9.91 1.04 7.67
CA HIS A 108 8.62 0.37 7.55
C HIS A 108 8.61 -1.05 8.11
N THR A 109 7.41 -1.60 8.35
CA THR A 109 7.23 -3.04 8.57
C THR A 109 7.52 -3.79 7.28
N LYS A 110 8.23 -4.91 7.39
CA LYS A 110 8.67 -5.74 6.26
C LYS A 110 8.02 -7.13 6.31
N PHE A 111 7.53 -7.59 5.16
CA PHE A 111 7.02 -8.94 4.98
C PHE A 111 8.15 -9.96 4.87
N ASN A 112 8.03 -11.02 5.66
CA ASN A 112 8.93 -12.16 5.65
C ASN A 112 8.20 -13.42 5.12
N PRO A 113 8.42 -13.82 3.86
CA PRO A 113 7.80 -15.02 3.31
C PRO A 113 8.24 -16.31 4.03
N GLN A 114 9.42 -16.33 4.67
CA GLN A 114 9.90 -17.48 5.45
C GLN A 114 9.18 -17.64 6.81
N GLN A 115 8.37 -16.66 7.22
CA GLN A 115 7.56 -16.69 8.44
C GLN A 115 6.07 -16.91 8.14
N SER A 116 5.72 -17.37 6.94
CA SER A 116 4.35 -17.69 6.56
C SER A 116 4.25 -19.10 5.96
N SER A 117 3.43 -19.96 6.56
CA SER A 117 3.13 -21.30 6.06
C SER A 117 2.12 -21.31 4.91
N THR A 118 1.46 -20.18 4.63
CA THR A 118 0.51 -20.01 3.52
C THR A 118 1.13 -19.27 2.32
N TYR A 119 2.40 -18.88 2.43
CA TYR A 119 3.12 -18.23 1.35
C TYR A 119 3.42 -19.20 0.18
N SER A 120 3.19 -18.72 -1.05
CA SER A 120 3.59 -19.42 -2.28
C SER A 120 4.29 -18.45 -3.22
N ALA A 121 5.46 -18.83 -3.72
CA ALA A 121 6.22 -18.01 -4.66
C ALA A 121 5.62 -18.08 -6.07
N ASN A 122 5.42 -16.93 -6.71
CA ASN A 122 5.06 -16.86 -8.13
C ASN A 122 6.33 -16.88 -9.01
N GLY A 123 7.43 -16.28 -8.53
CA GLY A 123 8.74 -16.31 -9.21
C GLY A 123 8.92 -15.26 -10.31
N GLN A 124 7.85 -14.60 -10.74
CA GLN A 124 7.93 -13.42 -11.61
C GLN A 124 8.47 -12.21 -10.84
N THR A 125 9.24 -11.37 -11.53
CA THR A 125 9.69 -10.06 -11.06
C THR A 125 8.87 -8.95 -11.72
N PHE A 126 8.87 -7.76 -11.13
CA PHE A 126 8.36 -6.55 -11.76
C PHE A 126 9.29 -5.36 -11.49
N TYR A 127 9.14 -4.33 -12.32
CA TYR A 127 9.81 -3.04 -12.17
C TYR A 127 8.80 -1.91 -12.39
N LEU A 128 8.70 -1.00 -11.43
CA LEU A 128 7.81 0.16 -11.48
C LEU A 128 8.64 1.46 -11.38
N PRO A 129 8.84 2.19 -12.50
CA PRO A 129 9.44 3.52 -12.46
C PRO A 129 8.41 4.55 -11.95
N TYR A 130 8.83 5.40 -11.02
CA TYR A 130 8.07 6.54 -10.51
C TYR A 130 8.87 7.82 -10.75
N GLY A 131 8.21 8.99 -10.76
CA GLY A 131 8.92 10.27 -10.86
C GLY A 131 10.06 10.40 -9.83
N ALA A 132 9.79 10.09 -8.56
CA ALA A 132 10.77 10.21 -7.48
C ALA A 132 11.83 9.10 -7.44
N GLY A 133 11.74 8.03 -8.23
CA GLY A 133 12.57 6.84 -8.06
C GLY A 133 12.05 5.58 -8.73
N SER A 134 12.34 4.40 -8.19
CA SER A 134 11.86 3.15 -8.77
C SER A 134 11.78 2.02 -7.76
N LEU A 135 10.84 1.11 -8.01
CA LEU A 135 10.58 -0.05 -7.18
C LEU A 135 10.81 -1.33 -7.99
N SER A 136 11.60 -2.25 -7.45
CA SER A 136 11.79 -3.60 -8.00
C SER A 136 11.39 -4.64 -6.96
N GLY A 137 10.59 -5.62 -7.38
CA GLY A 137 10.08 -6.65 -6.50
C GLY A 137 9.76 -7.96 -7.21
N VAL A 138 9.21 -8.87 -6.43
CA VAL A 138 8.71 -10.17 -6.92
C VAL A 138 7.23 -10.31 -6.58
N PHE A 139 6.55 -11.09 -7.41
CA PHE A 139 5.21 -11.58 -7.11
C PHE A 139 5.28 -12.81 -6.19
N GLY A 140 4.30 -12.91 -5.30
CA GLY A 140 3.98 -14.09 -4.53
C GLY A 140 2.48 -14.14 -4.24
N TYR A 141 2.04 -15.18 -3.56
CA TYR A 141 0.68 -15.34 -3.05
C TYR A 141 0.75 -15.58 -1.55
N ASP A 142 -0.16 -14.98 -0.80
CA ASP A 142 -0.39 -15.36 0.59
C ASP A 142 -1.82 -15.02 1.04
N THR A 143 -2.18 -15.50 2.23
CA THR A 143 -3.43 -15.18 2.90
C THR A 143 -3.38 -13.75 3.44
N VAL A 144 -4.33 -12.92 3.01
CA VAL A 144 -4.49 -11.53 3.45
C VAL A 144 -5.81 -11.38 4.20
N ASN A 145 -5.75 -10.89 5.44
CA ASN A 145 -6.94 -10.49 6.20
C ASN A 145 -7.05 -8.97 6.21
N VAL A 146 -8.15 -8.46 5.65
CA VAL A 146 -8.46 -7.02 5.61
C VAL A 146 -9.39 -6.62 6.76
N SER A 147 -10.12 -7.59 7.31
CA SER A 147 -10.86 -7.47 8.57
C SER A 147 -10.97 -8.87 9.22
N PRO A 148 -11.45 -9.01 10.47
CA PRO A 148 -11.70 -10.31 11.10
C PRO A 148 -12.67 -11.23 10.35
N THR A 149 -13.37 -10.71 9.34
CA THR A 149 -14.39 -11.40 8.53
C THR A 149 -14.06 -11.44 7.04
N ILE A 150 -12.95 -10.82 6.60
CA ILE A 150 -12.55 -10.74 5.20
C ILE A 150 -11.13 -11.30 5.09
N THR A 151 -11.06 -12.57 4.69
CA THR A 151 -9.83 -13.30 4.36
C THR A 151 -9.82 -13.58 2.86
N THR A 152 -8.73 -13.24 2.19
CA THR A 152 -8.58 -13.40 0.73
C THR A 152 -7.19 -13.94 0.42
N LEU A 153 -7.09 -14.89 -0.52
CA LEU A 153 -5.82 -15.21 -1.17
C LEU A 153 -5.54 -14.12 -2.20
N GLN A 154 -4.45 -13.37 -2.04
CA GLN A 154 -4.11 -12.27 -2.96
C GLN A 154 -2.71 -12.43 -3.52
N ILE A 155 -2.53 -11.88 -4.74
CA ILE A 155 -1.20 -11.61 -5.29
C ILE A 155 -0.58 -10.50 -4.43
N LEU A 156 0.53 -10.84 -3.79
CA LEU A 156 1.39 -9.91 -3.09
C LEU A 156 2.55 -9.54 -4.00
N ASN A 157 2.77 -8.25 -4.12
CA ASN A 157 4.02 -7.71 -4.63
C ASN A 157 4.89 -7.35 -3.42
N TYR A 158 6.11 -7.88 -3.34
CA TYR A 158 7.04 -7.45 -2.31
C TYR A 158 8.39 -7.02 -2.88
N PHE A 159 8.83 -5.84 -2.48
CA PHE A 159 10.01 -5.18 -3.05
C PHE A 159 11.26 -5.58 -2.29
N TYR A 160 12.30 -5.95 -3.03
CA TYR A 160 13.65 -6.11 -2.50
C TYR A 160 14.54 -4.90 -2.85
N HIS A 161 14.07 -3.98 -3.68
CA HIS A 161 14.78 -2.75 -4.01
C HIS A 161 13.81 -1.57 -4.13
N SER A 162 14.08 -0.50 -3.37
CA SER A 162 13.36 0.77 -3.46
C SER A 162 14.36 1.91 -3.57
N PHE A 163 14.45 2.50 -4.76
CA PHE A 163 15.18 3.73 -5.00
C PHE A 163 14.24 4.92 -4.83
N SER A 164 14.69 5.94 -4.12
CA SER A 164 13.93 7.16 -3.84
C SER A 164 14.89 8.34 -3.90
N SER A 165 14.46 9.47 -4.44
CA SER A 165 15.24 10.71 -4.40
C SER A 165 15.54 11.11 -2.94
N LEU A 166 16.62 11.86 -2.71
CA LEU A 166 17.03 12.29 -1.37
C LEU A 166 15.91 13.04 -0.61
N HIS A 167 15.02 13.72 -1.32
CA HIS A 167 13.85 14.36 -0.73
C HIS A 167 12.80 13.32 -0.28
N ALA A 168 12.52 12.30 -1.10
CA ALA A 168 11.61 11.22 -0.71
C ALA A 168 12.17 10.37 0.46
N ILE A 169 13.49 10.11 0.51
CA ILE A 169 14.13 9.39 1.63
C ILE A 169 13.95 10.10 2.97
N LYS A 170 14.07 11.45 3.00
CA LYS A 170 13.76 12.25 4.21
C LYS A 170 12.28 12.26 4.60
N SER A 171 11.40 11.93 3.65
CA SER A 171 9.96 12.10 3.74
C SER A 171 9.22 10.84 4.21
N HIS A 172 9.88 9.68 4.07
CA HIS A 172 9.28 8.36 4.28
C HIS A 172 8.67 8.18 5.67
N ASN A 173 7.52 7.52 5.66
CA ASN A 173 6.65 7.39 6.83
C ASN A 173 7.14 6.21 7.72
N ARG A 174 6.39 5.88 8.78
CA ARG A 174 6.53 4.56 9.45
C ARG A 174 5.50 3.53 8.99
N TYR A 175 4.88 3.79 7.84
CA TYR A 175 3.76 3.03 7.31
C TYR A 175 4.07 2.63 5.88
N SER A 176 3.97 1.33 5.59
CA SER A 176 4.20 0.79 4.27
C SER A 176 3.28 1.49 3.28
N HIS A 177 3.88 2.12 2.28
CA HIS A 177 3.12 2.76 1.20
C HIS A 177 2.49 1.66 0.34
N VAL A 178 1.19 1.78 0.03
CA VAL A 178 0.48 0.86 -0.85
C VAL A 178 -0.28 1.72 -1.85
N HIS A 179 0.31 1.94 -3.03
CA HIS A 179 -0.32 2.71 -4.11
C HIS A 179 -0.76 1.74 -5.18
N VAL A 180 -2.03 1.42 -5.19
CA VAL A 180 -2.43 0.11 -5.69
C VAL A 180 -2.23 0.03 -7.25
N LEU A 181 -2.00 1.17 -7.94
CA LEU A 181 -1.90 1.40 -9.42
C LEU A 181 -3.05 0.85 -10.33
N PRO A 182 -3.67 1.67 -11.21
CA PRO A 182 -4.53 1.17 -12.28
C PRO A 182 -3.69 0.61 -13.44
N PHE A 183 -4.39 -0.07 -14.36
CA PHE A 183 -3.91 -0.63 -15.63
C PHE A 183 -2.79 0.17 -16.34
#